data_AF-A0A6N8QW94-F1
#
_entry.id   AF-A0A6N8QW94-F1
#
_cell.length_a   1.000
_cell.length_b   1.000
_cell.length_c   1.000
_cell.angle_alpha   90.00
_cell.angle_beta   90.00
_cell.angle_gamma   90.00
#
_symmetry.space_group_name_H-M   'P 1'
#
loop_
_entity.id
_entity.type
_entity.pdbx_description
1 polymer ?
#
loop_
_entity_poly.entity_id
_entity_poly.type
_entity_poly.pdbx_seq_one_letter_code
_entity_poly.pdbx_strand_id
1 'polypeptide(L)'
;MFKTTLCALLITASCSTFAAPQQINDIVHRTITPLIEQQKIPGMAVAVIYQGKPYYFTWGYADIAKKQPVTQQTLFELGSVSKT
;
A
#
# COMPACT_ATOMS: atom_id res chain seq x y z
N MET A 1 48.90 4.17 41.18
CA MET A 1 48.22 3.06 41.90
C MET A 1 46.89 2.83 41.19
N PHE A 2 46.79 1.73 40.41
CA PHE A 2 45.58 0.97 39.97
C PHE A 2 44.36 1.72 39.36
N LYS A 3 43.64 1.25 38.34
CA LYS A 3 43.75 0.24 37.28
C LYS A 3 42.48 0.43 36.41
N THR A 4 42.58 0.09 35.12
CA THR A 4 41.56 -0.01 34.05
C THR A 4 40.30 -0.84 34.36
N THR A 5 39.12 -0.46 33.81
CA THR A 5 38.14 -1.29 33.02
C THR A 5 36.87 -0.48 32.71
N LEU A 6 36.50 -0.20 31.45
CA LEU A 6 35.75 -1.04 30.49
C LEU A 6 34.28 -1.30 30.89
N CYS A 7 33.33 -0.66 30.20
CA CYS A 7 32.10 -1.31 29.76
C CYS A 7 31.45 -0.48 28.65
N ALA A 8 31.67 -0.94 27.41
CA ALA A 8 30.92 -0.52 26.24
C ALA A 8 29.47 -0.97 26.39
N LEU A 9 28.52 -0.03 26.32
CA LEU A 9 27.11 -0.38 26.13
C LEU A 9 26.69 0.00 24.71
N LEU A 10 26.95 -0.93 23.79
CA LEU A 10 26.31 -1.01 22.49
C LEU A 10 24.80 -1.18 22.70
N ILE A 11 24.03 -0.10 22.57
CA ILE A 11 22.59 -0.20 22.32
C ILE A 11 22.41 -0.11 20.81
N THR A 12 22.75 -1.19 20.12
CA THR A 12 22.26 -1.42 18.74
C THR A 12 20.80 -1.86 18.82
N ALA A 13 19.91 -0.90 19.09
CA ALA A 13 18.48 -1.09 18.93
C ALA A 13 18.11 -0.90 17.46
N SER A 14 18.62 -1.77 16.57
CA SER A 14 18.12 -1.86 15.21
C SER A 14 16.83 -2.69 15.23
N CYS A 15 15.76 -2.08 15.76
CA CYS A 15 14.42 -2.61 15.59
C CYS A 15 13.97 -2.32 14.16
N SER A 16 14.44 -3.10 13.19
CA SER A 16 13.91 -3.11 11.83
C SER A 16 12.57 -3.85 11.82
N THR A 17 11.57 -3.26 12.47
CA THR A 17 10.22 -3.82 12.58
C THR A 17 9.32 -3.15 11.53
N PHE A 18 8.91 -3.94 10.53
CA PHE A 18 7.86 -3.70 9.53
C PHE A 18 7.99 -2.50 8.57
N ALA A 19 8.96 -2.54 7.66
CA ALA A 19 9.02 -1.62 6.50
C ALA A 19 8.06 -2.00 5.34
N ALA A 20 7.64 -3.26 5.24
CA ALA A 20 6.92 -3.76 4.06
C ALA A 20 5.54 -3.13 3.83
N PRO A 21 4.64 -2.96 4.84
CA PRO A 21 3.33 -2.36 4.59
C PRO A 21 3.42 -0.89 4.16
N GLN A 22 4.33 -0.13 4.77
CA GLN A 22 4.53 1.28 4.46
C GLN A 22 5.14 1.45 3.07
N GLN A 23 6.14 0.64 2.71
CA GLN A 23 6.74 0.67 1.38
C GLN A 23 5.74 0.32 0.26
N ILE A 24 4.84 -0.65 0.49
CA ILE A 24 3.77 -0.98 -0.47
C ILE A 24 2.78 0.18 -0.60
N ASN A 25 2.40 0.81 0.51
CA ASN A 25 1.53 1.99 0.48
C ASN A 25 2.17 3.12 -0.34
N ASP A 26 3.43 3.46 -0.05
CA ASP A 26 4.14 4.56 -0.70
C ASP A 26 4.26 4.36 -2.22
N ILE A 27 4.67 3.16 -2.66
CA ILE A 27 4.81 2.88 -4.09
C ILE A 27 3.46 2.90 -4.80
N VAL A 28 2.42 2.32 -4.19
CA VAL A 28 1.07 2.29 -4.77
C VAL A 28 0.53 3.70 -4.91
N HIS A 29 0.59 4.53 -3.86
CA HIS A 29 0.09 5.90 -3.93
C HIS A 29 0.89 6.76 -4.92
N ARG A 30 2.22 6.63 -4.95
CA ARG A 30 3.09 7.36 -5.89
C ARG A 30 2.82 6.99 -7.35
N THR A 31 2.44 5.75 -7.62
CA THR A 31 2.17 5.27 -9.00
C THR A 31 0.73 5.53 -9.43
N ILE A 32 -0.25 5.25 -8.57
CA ILE A 32 -1.67 5.23 -8.96
C ILE A 32 -2.31 6.62 -8.94
N THR A 33 -1.96 7.47 -7.97
CA THR A 33 -2.54 8.83 -7.87
C THR A 33 -2.35 9.64 -9.17
N PRO A 34 -1.13 9.78 -9.73
CA PRO A 34 -0.96 10.53 -10.98
C PRO A 34 -1.66 9.85 -12.17
N LEU A 35 -1.75 8.51 -12.20
CA LEU A 35 -2.47 7.79 -13.24
C LEU A 35 -3.97 8.13 -13.24
N ILE A 36 -4.59 8.14 -12.06
CA ILE A 36 -6.00 8.50 -11.88
C ILE A 36 -6.26 9.91 -12.41
N GLU A 37 -5.38 10.87 -12.10
CA GLU A 37 -5.50 12.26 -12.56
C GLU A 37 -5.34 12.38 -14.07
N GLN A 38 -4.29 11.78 -14.64
CA GLN A 38 -3.97 11.85 -16.06
C GLN A 38 -5.07 11.23 -16.93
N GLN A 39 -5.63 10.12 -16.48
CA GLN A 39 -6.64 9.36 -17.22
C GLN A 39 -8.08 9.72 -16.81
N LYS A 40 -8.25 10.63 -15.85
CA LYS A 40 -9.54 11.05 -15.30
C LYS A 40 -10.41 9.87 -14.87
N ILE A 41 -9.80 8.90 -14.19
CA ILE A 41 -10.47 7.66 -13.77
C ILE A 41 -11.37 7.99 -12.56
N PRO A 42 -12.69 7.81 -12.65
CA PRO A 42 -13.60 8.23 -11.59
C PRO A 42 -13.51 7.38 -10.32
N GLY A 43 -13.14 6.11 -10.45
CA GLY A 43 -12.97 5.19 -9.33
C GLY A 43 -12.06 4.02 -9.71
N MET A 44 -11.22 3.58 -8.76
CA MET A 44 -10.27 2.49 -8.97
C MET A 44 -10.10 1.67 -7.69
N ALA A 45 -9.96 0.36 -7.83
CA ALA A 45 -9.52 -0.55 -6.77
C ALA A 45 -8.25 -1.27 -7.21
N VAL A 46 -7.27 -1.38 -6.30
CA VAL A 46 -6.00 -2.08 -6.52
C VAL A 46 -5.78 -3.06 -5.37
N ALA A 47 -5.43 -4.30 -5.71
CA ALA A 47 -4.99 -5.32 -4.77
C ALA A 47 -3.55 -5.73 -5.06
N VAL A 48 -2.69 -5.69 -4.05
CA VAL A 48 -1.30 -6.17 -4.13
C VAL A 48 -1.18 -7.40 -3.25
N ILE A 49 -0.81 -8.54 -3.84
CA ILE A 49 -0.51 -9.76 -3.08
C ILE A 49 0.99 -9.82 -2.86
N TYR A 50 1.44 -9.63 -1.63
CA TYR A 50 2.86 -9.67 -1.25
C TYR A 50 3.07 -10.62 -0.08
N GLN A 51 3.98 -11.58 -0.24
CA GLN A 51 4.25 -12.64 0.75
C GLN A 51 2.98 -13.37 1.19
N GLY A 52 2.10 -13.70 0.22
CA GLY A 52 0.83 -14.38 0.47
C GLY A 52 -0.24 -13.53 1.17
N LYS A 53 0.03 -12.25 1.46
CA LYS A 53 -0.92 -11.32 2.10
C LYS A 53 -1.46 -10.31 1.09
N PRO A 54 -2.79 -10.12 1.00
CA PRO A 54 -3.36 -9.08 0.17
C PRO A 54 -3.35 -7.72 0.89
N TYR A 55 -3.05 -6.66 0.14
CA TYR A 55 -3.14 -5.26 0.54
C TYR A 55 -4.06 -4.55 -0.45
N TYR A 56 -5.07 -3.83 0.05
CA TYR A 56 -6.12 -3.23 -0.77
C TYR A 56 -6.09 -1.73 -0.70
N PHE A 57 -6.32 -1.10 -1.85
CA PHE A 57 -6.34 0.35 -2.01
C PHE A 57 -7.51 0.74 -2.92
N THR A 58 -8.24 1.78 -2.55
CA THR A 58 -9.43 2.22 -3.29
C THR A 58 -9.42 3.74 -3.43
N TRP A 59 -9.84 4.23 -4.59
CA TRP A 59 -9.96 5.66 -4.89
C TRP A 59 -11.31 5.96 -5.54
N GLY A 60 -11.80 7.17 -5.30
CA GLY A 60 -12.90 7.75 -6.05
C GLY A 60 -14.25 7.05 -5.83
N TYR A 61 -15.09 7.11 -6.85
CA TYR A 61 -16.49 6.74 -6.80
C TYR A 61 -16.84 5.61 -7.78
N ALA A 62 -17.60 4.63 -7.30
CA ALA A 62 -18.26 3.62 -8.10
C ALA A 62 -19.49 4.18 -8.84
N ASP A 63 -20.16 5.16 -8.24
CA ASP A 63 -21.25 5.93 -8.84
C ASP A 63 -21.01 7.43 -8.59
N ILE A 64 -20.72 8.17 -9.65
CA ILE A 64 -20.42 9.61 -9.59
C ILE A 64 -21.66 10.40 -9.16
N ALA A 65 -22.83 10.06 -9.69
CA ALA A 65 -24.06 10.80 -9.46
C ALA A 65 -24.53 10.65 -8.00
N LYS A 66 -24.42 9.44 -7.45
CA LYS A 66 -24.77 9.15 -6.05
C LYS A 66 -23.62 9.38 -5.08
N LYS A 67 -22.44 9.75 -5.56
CA LYS A 67 -21.19 9.85 -4.78
C LYS A 67 -20.92 8.58 -3.97
N GLN A 68 -21.20 7.41 -4.56
CA GLN A 68 -20.95 6.13 -3.92
C GLN A 68 -19.46 5.80 -4.03
N PRO A 69 -18.72 5.63 -2.93
CA PRO A 69 -17.28 5.38 -2.98
C PRO A 69 -16.98 4.00 -3.55
N VAL A 70 -15.80 3.85 -4.17
CA VAL A 70 -15.24 2.52 -4.42
C VAL A 70 -14.84 1.89 -3.08
N THR A 71 -15.19 0.62 -2.91
CA THR A 71 -14.85 -0.22 -1.77
C THR A 71 -14.29 -1.55 -2.26
N GLN A 72 -13.76 -2.37 -1.34
CA GLN A 72 -13.34 -3.74 -1.67
C GLN A 72 -14.49 -4.64 -2.17
N GLN A 73 -15.73 -4.26 -1.91
CA GLN A 73 -16.94 -4.98 -2.32
C GLN A 73 -17.53 -4.43 -3.64
N THR A 74 -16.95 -3.36 -4.20
CA THR A 74 -17.42 -2.81 -5.47
C THR A 74 -17.18 -3.80 -6.59
N LEU A 75 -18.23 -4.09 -7.36
CA LEU A 75 -18.14 -4.95 -8.54
C LEU A 75 -17.66 -4.14 -9.73
N PHE A 76 -16.66 -4.66 -10.44
CA PHE A 76 -16.16 -4.12 -11.70
C PHE A 76 -16.37 -5.14 -12.82
N GLU A 77 -16.70 -4.65 -14.00
CA GLU A 77 -16.72 -5.49 -15.20
C GLU A 77 -15.27 -5.85 -15.58
N LEU A 78 -14.96 -7.15 -15.63
CA LEU A 78 -13.59 -7.63 -15.88
C LEU A 78 -13.24 -7.80 -17.37
N GLY A 79 -14.25 -7.74 -18.25
CA GLY A 79 -14.08 -7.87 -19.70
C GLY A 79 -13.29 -9.14 -20.09
N SER A 80 -12.24 -8.98 -20.89
CA SER A 80 -11.46 -10.12 -21.40
C SER A 80 -10.67 -10.89 -20.33
N VAL A 81 -10.51 -10.35 -19.12
CA VAL A 81 -9.89 -11.08 -18.01
C VAL A 81 -10.73 -12.30 -17.61
N SER A 82 -12.05 -12.31 -17.87
CA SER A 82 -12.95 -13.44 -17.59
C SER A 82 -12.63 -14.74 -18.34
N LYS A 83 -11.61 -14.77 -19.21
CA LYS A 83 -11.21 -15.96 -19.97
C LYS A 83 -10.24 -16.88 -19.23
N THR A 84 -9.59 -16.39 -18.17
CA THR A 84 -8.69 -17.18 -17.32
C THR A 84 -9.49 -18.04 -16.35
#